data_AF-A0A3E0WTB6-F1
#
_entry.id   AF-A0A3E0WTB6-F1
#
_cell.length_a   1.000
_cell.length_b   1.000
_cell.length_c   1.000
_cell.angle_alpha   90.00
_cell.angle_beta   90.00
_cell.angle_gamma   90.00
#
_symmetry.space_group_name_H-M   'P 1'
#
loop_
_entity.id
_entity.type
_entity.pdbx_description
1 polymer ?
#
loop_
_entity_poly.entity_id
_entity_poly.type
_entity_poly.pdbx_seq_one_letter_code
_entity_poly.pdbx_strand_id
1 'polypeptide(L)' 'MNQIEFKKKLDSSMNMQLIVAGMTGLIEDEGYSVREVFGLLEATKQNTFHALLEIRNEGKK' A
#
# COMPACT_ATOMS: atom_id res chain seq x y z
N MET A 1 -2.39 15.52 1.36
CA MET A 1 -3.50 14.85 2.07
C MET A 1 -3.30 15.07 3.55
N ASN A 2 -4.28 15.67 4.23
CA ASN A 2 -4.22 15.86 5.67
C ASN A 2 -4.72 14.61 6.43
N GLN A 3 -4.58 14.58 7.76
CA GLN A 3 -4.97 13.43 8.57
C GLN A 3 -6.47 13.09 8.48
N ILE A 4 -7.34 14.11 8.36
CA ILE A 4 -8.79 13.92 8.26
C ILE A 4 -9.16 13.28 6.92
N GLU A 5 -8.56 13.76 5.83
CA GLU A 5 -8.73 13.22 4.49
C GLU A 5 -8.21 11.79 4.38
N PHE A 6 -7.04 11.52 5.00
CA PHE A 6 -6.48 10.17 5.04
C PHE A 6 -7.43 9.21 5.74
N LYS A 7 -7.91 9.57 6.93
CA LYS A 7 -8.84 8.73 7.69
C LYS A 7 -10.11 8.44 6.90
N LYS A 8 -10.73 9.46 6.31
CA LYS A 8 -11.92 9.29 5.46
C LYS A 8 -11.67 8.34 4.28
N LYS A 9 -10.51 8.42 3.64
CA LYS A 9 -10.14 7.51 2.54
C LYS A 9 -9.86 6.10 3.03
N LEU A 10 -9.18 5.94 4.17
CA LEU A 10 -8.93 4.64 4.77
C LEU A 10 -10.25 3.95 5.14
N ASP A 11 -11.20 4.68 5.73
CA ASP A 11 -12.49 4.14 6.12
C ASP A 11 -13.35 3.72 4.91
N SER A 12 -13.15 4.35 3.75
CA SER A 12 -13.97 4.12 2.55
C SER A 12 -13.31 3.25 1.46
N SER A 13 -12.02 2.94 1.58
CA SER A 13 -11.27 2.20 0.56
C SER A 13 -10.77 0.87 1.10
N MET A 14 -11.42 -0.22 0.69
CA MET A 14 -10.97 -1.59 1.01
C MET A 14 -9.51 -1.82 0.61
N ASN A 15 -9.08 -1.29 -0.53
CA ASN A 15 -7.68 -1.43 -0.98
C ASN A 15 -6.70 -0.71 -0.05
N MET A 16 -7.06 0.45 0.51
CA MET A 16 -6.21 1.11 1.51
C MET A 16 -6.18 0.34 2.83
N GLN A 17 -7.32 -0.24 3.23
CA GLN A 17 -7.38 -1.11 4.42
C GLN A 17 -6.50 -2.34 4.24
N LEU A 18 -6.49 -2.95 3.04
CA LEU A 18 -5.63 -4.08 2.71
C LEU A 18 -4.14 -3.73 2.76
N ILE A 19 -3.75 -2.52 2.33
CA ILE A 19 -2.37 -2.05 2.49
C ILE A 19 -2.00 -1.98 3.97
N VAL A 20 -2.85 -1.38 4.81
CA VAL A 20 -2.60 -1.28 6.25
C VAL A 20 -2.58 -2.66 6.90
N ALA A 21 -3.50 -3.55 6.55
CA ALA A 21 -3.53 -4.92 7.06
C ALA A 21 -2.27 -5.70 6.68
N GLY A 22 -1.78 -5.56 5.45
CA GLY A 22 -0.52 -6.16 5.01
C GLY A 22 0.68 -5.62 5.80
N MET A 23 0.72 -4.31 6.07
CA MET A 23 1.74 -3.73 6.96
C MET A 23 1.68 -4.31 8.37
N THR A 24 0.47 -4.50 8.92
CA THR A 24 0.29 -5.11 10.25
C THR A 24 0.79 -6.55 10.26
N GLY A 25 0.46 -7.36 9.23
CA GLY A 25 0.93 -8.75 9.15
C GLY A 25 2.47 -8.86 9.08
N LEU A 26 3.12 -7.97 8.33
CA LEU A 26 4.59 -7.92 8.30
C LEU A 26 5.19 -7.66 9.69
N ILE A 27 4.53 -6.88 10.54
CA ILE A 27 5.01 -6.57 11.88
C ILE A 27 4.70 -7.70 12.86
N GLU A 28 3.43 -8.07 12.96
CA GLU A 28 2.91 -8.97 14.00
C GLU A 28 3.20 -10.44 13.67
N ASP A 29 3.07 -10.83 12.40
CA ASP A 29 3.18 -12.24 11.98
C ASP A 29 4.60 -12.57 11.50
N GLU A 30 5.27 -11.63 10.82
CA GLU A 30 6.59 -11.85 10.23
C GLU A 30 7.75 -11.21 11.02
N GLY A 31 7.45 -10.42 12.05
CA GLY A 31 8.44 -9.89 12.99
C GLY A 31 9.31 -8.74 12.46
N TYR A 32 8.92 -8.10 11.35
CA TYR A 32 9.63 -6.94 10.84
C TYR A 32 9.45 -5.72 11.75
N SER A 33 10.51 -4.93 11.89
CA SER A 33 10.38 -3.60 12.48
C SER A 33 9.61 -2.67 11.55
N VAL A 34 8.98 -1.64 12.14
CA VAL A 34 8.30 -0.57 11.37
C VAL A 34 9.21 0.01 10.28
N ARG A 35 10.51 0.19 10.59
CA ARG A 35 11.49 0.73 9.63
C ARG A 35 11.68 -0.19 8.43
N GLU A 36 11.77 -1.49 8.65
CA GLU A 36 11.91 -2.48 7.58
C GLU A 36 10.66 -2.55 6.72
N VAL A 37 9.47 -2.51 7.34
CA VAL A 37 8.20 -2.44 6.59
C VAL A 37 8.14 -1.23 5.67
N PHE A 38 8.53 -0.05 6.14
CA PHE A 38 8.60 1.13 5.26
C PHE A 38 9.65 0.98 4.14
N GLY A 39 10.77 0.30 4.41
CA GLY A 39 11.74 -0.05 3.38
C GLY A 39 11.16 -0.97 2.31
N LEU A 40 10.44 -2.02 2.72
CA LEU A 40 9.74 -2.96 1.84
C LEU A 40 8.65 -2.27 1.02
N LEU A 41 7.89 -1.34 1.61
CA LEU A 41 6.88 -0.57 0.90
C LEU A 41 7.49 0.34 -0.17
N GLU A 42 8.62 1.00 0.12
CA GLU A 42 9.30 1.83 -0.87
C GLU A 42 9.81 0.98 -2.04
N ALA A 43 10.43 -0.17 -1.75
CA ALA A 43 10.85 -1.12 -2.77
C ALA A 43 9.65 -1.64 -3.59
N THR A 44 8.55 -2.00 -2.93
CA THR A 44 7.32 -2.46 -3.59
C THR A 44 6.77 -1.39 -4.53
N LYS A 45 6.61 -0.15 -4.03
CA LYS A 45 6.15 0.99 -4.84
C LYS A 45 6.99 1.17 -6.10
N GLN A 46 8.33 1.15 -5.97
CA GLN A 46 9.24 1.35 -7.09
C GLN A 46 9.13 0.23 -8.12
N ASN A 47 9.10 -1.03 -7.68
CA ASN A 47 9.09 -2.19 -8.57
C ASN A 47 7.73 -2.45 -9.22
N THR A 48 6.62 -2.05 -8.60
CA THR A 48 5.28 -2.27 -9.16
C THR A 48 4.74 -1.08 -9.95
N PHE A 49 5.40 0.09 -9.91
CA PHE A 49 4.90 1.32 -10.54
C PHE A 49 4.59 1.14 -12.03
N HIS A 50 5.55 0.61 -12.79
CA HIS A 50 5.38 0.40 -14.23
C HIS A 50 4.31 -0.64 -14.54
N ALA A 51 4.30 -1.77 -13.83
CA ALA A 51 3.27 -2.81 -14.00
C ALA A 51 1.85 -2.27 -13.73
N LEU A 52 1.68 -1.44 -12.69
CA LEU A 52 0.38 -0.82 -12.39
C LEU A 52 -0.04 0.20 -13.46
N LEU A 53 0.91 0.92 -14.07
CA LEU A 53 0.61 1.80 -15.20
C LEU A 53 0.14 1.02 -16.43
N GLU A 54 0.78 -0.11 -16.72
CA GLU A 54 0.40 -1.00 -17.83
C GLU A 54 -1.02 -1.53 -17.64
N ILE A 55 -1.33 -2.11 -16.48
CA ILE A 55 -2.69 -2.61 -16.14
C ILE A 55 -3.75 -1.52 -16.33
N ARG A 56 -3.47 -0.30 -15.87
CA ARG A 56 -4.40 0.83 -16.03
C ARG A 56 -4.64 1.18 -17.50
N ASN A 57 -3.60 1.08 -18.34
CA ASN A 57 -3.68 1.40 -19.76
C ASN A 57 -4.34 0.29 -20.57
N GLU A 58 -4.19 -0.97 -20.16
CA GLU A 58 -4.91 -2.11 -20.74
C GLU A 58 -6.41 -2.01 -20.53
N GLY A 59 -6.86 -1.61 -19.33
CA GLY A 59 -8.28 -1.44 -19.04
C GLY A 59 -8.98 -0.27 -19.75
N LYS A 60 -8.27 0.48 -20.60
CA LYS A 60 -8.82 1.58 -21.43
C LYS A 60 -8.98 1.23 -22.91
N LYS A 61 -8.57 0.03 -23.33
CA LYS A 61 -8.80 -0.49 -24.68
C LYS A 61 -10.09 -1.29 -24.73
#